data_AF-A0A815FIC1-F1
#
_entry.id   AF-A0A815FIC1-F1
#
_cell.length_a   1.000
_cell.length_b   1.000
_cell.length_c   1.000
_cell.angle_alpha   90.00
_cell.angle_beta   90.00
_cell.angle_gamma   90.00
#
_symmetry.space_group_name_H-M   'P 1'
#
loop_
_entity.id
_entity.type
_entity.pdbx_description
1 polymer ?
#
loop_
_entity_poly.entity_id
_entity_poly.type
_entity_poly.pdbx_seq_one_letter_code
_entity_poly.pdbx_strand_id
1 'polypeptide(L)'
;MISNDELTIAELFDIAFDLQQQLETNKIEQKLETFNIAIDRLKLAEQKLDELHLFSDNEEINEVSTNELRYFILYALIGWLYEYRSSNREQRLNDIHLAISYFIKYLQLCKNYGLIQHIPKEKDDDNEKFRLHTSEDRQTKIQKLKEKKLLEQSIKKLREMTYNHVDDEIKRQLYIEQIKWWIKQTEDDIIELKDEIKLIQFSKDPFPSNNNNTVTPTSTNKLPIDGPFTLVTTKDRLYKEAVGGAAYPSLPTMTIQEFYDDLTKRQSQQPVPPPKPVPLSEEHLNEIDDPIHRQNIHLMDEYKDDNPRGSGNRYNRS
;
A
#
# COMPACT_ATOMS: atom_id res chain seq x y z
N MET A 1 -23.75 -11.53 -31.61
CA MET A 1 -24.15 -10.64 -30.50
C MET A 1 -25.18 -11.40 -29.69
N ILE A 2 -24.79 -11.92 -28.53
CA ILE A 2 -25.72 -12.57 -27.61
C ILE A 2 -26.43 -11.42 -26.89
N SER A 3 -27.76 -11.39 -26.93
CA SER A 3 -28.56 -10.37 -26.25
C SER A 3 -28.31 -10.50 -24.74
N ASN A 4 -27.92 -9.40 -24.08
CA ASN A 4 -27.59 -9.41 -22.64
C ASN A 4 -28.76 -9.86 -21.74
N ASP A 5 -30.00 -9.82 -22.25
CA ASP A 5 -31.20 -10.22 -21.51
C ASP A 5 -31.30 -11.73 -21.26
N GLU A 6 -30.74 -12.57 -22.14
CA GLU A 6 -30.83 -14.05 -22.02
C GLU A 6 -29.76 -14.66 -21.10
N LEU A 7 -28.73 -13.89 -20.70
CA LEU A 7 -27.67 -14.44 -19.83
C LEU A 7 -28.16 -14.62 -18.38
N THR A 8 -27.73 -15.72 -17.78
CA THR A 8 -27.98 -16.00 -16.36
C THR A 8 -27.08 -15.15 -15.45
N ILE A 9 -27.47 -14.93 -14.20
CA ILE A 9 -26.66 -14.19 -13.21
C ILE A 9 -25.29 -14.85 -13.03
N ALA A 10 -25.26 -16.18 -13.04
CA ALA A 10 -24.02 -16.97 -12.93
C ALA A 10 -23.05 -16.64 -14.07
N GLU A 11 -23.53 -16.66 -15.32
CA GLU A 11 -22.70 -16.36 -16.50
C GLU A 11 -22.21 -14.92 -16.52
N LEU A 12 -23.06 -13.96 -16.13
CA LEU A 12 -22.69 -12.54 -16.03
C LEU A 12 -21.58 -12.34 -15.00
N PHE A 13 -21.69 -13.01 -13.86
CA PHE A 13 -20.70 -12.98 -12.80
C PHE A 13 -19.40 -13.66 -13.23
N ASP A 14 -19.47 -14.85 -13.84
CA ASP A 14 -18.31 -15.63 -14.29
C ASP A 14 -17.43 -14.82 -15.25
N ILE A 15 -18.05 -14.12 -16.21
CA ILE A 15 -17.30 -13.32 -17.18
C ILE A 15 -16.53 -12.18 -16.50
N ALA A 16 -17.15 -11.50 -15.53
CA ALA A 16 -16.50 -10.41 -14.81
C ALA A 16 -15.40 -10.92 -13.87
N PHE A 17 -15.64 -12.06 -13.21
CA PHE A 17 -14.68 -12.71 -12.34
C PHE A 17 -13.46 -13.22 -13.12
N ASP A 18 -13.68 -13.81 -14.30
CA ASP A 18 -12.61 -14.21 -15.21
C ASP A 18 -11.78 -13.01 -15.68
N LEU A 19 -12.42 -11.88 -15.95
CA LEU A 19 -11.72 -10.64 -16.31
C LEU A 19 -10.84 -10.14 -15.17
N GLN A 20 -11.31 -10.19 -13.92
CA GLN A 20 -10.48 -9.88 -12.75
C GLN A 20 -9.25 -10.79 -12.70
N GLN A 21 -9.43 -12.10 -12.82
CA GLN A 21 -8.32 -13.06 -12.75
C GLN A 21 -7.31 -12.86 -13.91
N GLN A 22 -7.78 -12.49 -15.10
CA GLN A 22 -6.92 -12.22 -16.25
C GLN A 22 -6.11 -10.91 -16.07
N LEU A 23 -6.69 -9.91 -15.42
CA LEU A 23 -5.98 -8.67 -15.08
C LEU A 23 -4.93 -8.89 -13.99
N GLU A 24 -5.24 -9.67 -12.95
CA GLU A 24 -4.27 -10.05 -11.91
C GLU A 24 -3.06 -10.81 -12.50
N THR A 25 -3.30 -11.59 -13.55
CA THR A 25 -2.23 -12.32 -14.26
C THR A 25 -1.53 -11.51 -15.35
N ASN A 26 -1.82 -10.20 -15.48
CA ASN A 26 -1.29 -9.29 -16.50
C ASN A 26 -1.45 -9.82 -17.95
N LYS A 27 -2.48 -10.61 -18.22
CA LYS A 27 -2.69 -11.24 -19.54
C LYS A 27 -3.36 -10.34 -20.57
N ILE A 28 -3.97 -9.23 -20.15
CA ILE A 28 -4.72 -8.32 -21.02
C ILE A 28 -4.15 -6.89 -20.92
N GLU A 29 -4.03 -6.23 -22.07
CA GLU A 29 -3.88 -4.77 -22.14
C GLU A 29 -5.13 -4.09 -21.56
N GLN A 30 -4.95 -3.06 -20.73
CA GLN A 30 -6.03 -2.30 -20.07
C GLN A 30 -6.87 -1.50 -21.08
N LYS A 31 -7.69 -2.17 -21.89
CA LYS A 31 -8.58 -1.54 -22.86
C LYS A 31 -9.85 -1.07 -22.17
N LEU A 32 -10.14 0.23 -22.25
CA LEU A 32 -11.33 0.84 -21.64
C LEU A 32 -12.66 0.14 -22.02
N GLU A 33 -12.74 -0.38 -23.25
CA GLU A 33 -13.93 -1.07 -23.76
C GLU A 33 -14.24 -2.37 -23.00
N THR A 34 -13.22 -3.14 -22.60
CA THR A 34 -13.44 -4.39 -21.86
C THR A 34 -13.97 -4.11 -20.45
N PHE A 35 -13.49 -3.05 -19.81
CA PHE A 35 -13.99 -2.60 -18.50
C PHE A 35 -15.43 -2.13 -18.58
N ASN A 36 -15.80 -1.32 -19.58
CA ASN A 36 -17.18 -0.85 -19.72
C ASN A 36 -18.15 -2.02 -19.95
N ILE A 37 -17.78 -2.98 -20.81
CA ILE A 37 -18.59 -4.19 -21.04
C ILE A 37 -18.74 -5.01 -19.75
N ALA A 38 -17.68 -5.15 -18.95
CA ALA A 38 -17.74 -5.87 -17.68
C ALA A 38 -18.62 -5.16 -16.64
N ILE A 39 -18.49 -3.83 -16.53
CA ILE A 39 -19.31 -3.00 -15.65
C ILE A 39 -20.79 -3.09 -16.04
N ASP A 40 -21.12 -3.00 -17.32
CA ASP A 40 -22.51 -3.08 -17.80
C ASP A 40 -23.13 -4.46 -17.50
N ARG A 41 -22.35 -5.53 -17.65
CA ARG A 41 -22.79 -6.89 -17.30
C ARG A 41 -23.01 -7.08 -15.81
N LEU A 42 -22.11 -6.56 -14.97
CA LEU A 42 -22.27 -6.64 -13.52
C LEU A 42 -23.44 -5.79 -13.01
N LYS A 43 -23.70 -4.64 -13.61
CA LYS A 43 -24.90 -3.84 -13.31
C LYS A 43 -26.18 -4.57 -13.70
N LEU A 44 -26.17 -5.29 -14.82
CA LEU A 44 -27.29 -6.14 -15.20
C LEU A 44 -27.46 -7.32 -14.22
N ALA A 45 -26.36 -7.87 -13.71
CA ALA A 45 -26.40 -8.86 -12.63
C ALA A 45 -26.93 -8.27 -11.31
N GLU A 46 -26.57 -7.04 -10.95
CA GLU A 46 -27.15 -6.31 -9.80
C GLU A 46 -28.66 -6.15 -9.95
N GLN A 47 -29.14 -5.70 -11.10
CA GLN A 47 -30.58 -5.57 -11.37
C GLN A 47 -31.33 -6.90 -11.23
N LYS A 48 -30.80 -7.98 -11.83
CA LYS A 48 -31.40 -9.31 -11.72
C LYS A 48 -31.36 -9.86 -10.29
N LEU A 49 -30.31 -9.54 -9.53
CA LEU A 49 -30.19 -9.92 -8.12
C LEU A 49 -31.25 -9.22 -7.26
N ASP A 50 -31.47 -7.93 -7.50
CA ASP A 50 -32.49 -7.13 -6.82
C ASP A 50 -33.91 -7.62 -7.17
N GLU A 51 -34.17 -7.98 -8.42
CA GLU A 51 -35.46 -8.57 -8.86
C GLU A 51 -35.76 -9.91 -8.20
N LEU A 52 -34.73 -10.73 -7.96
CA LEU A 52 -34.86 -12.01 -7.27
C LEU A 52 -34.97 -11.86 -5.75
N HIS A 53 -34.69 -10.67 -5.19
CA HIS A 53 -34.60 -10.43 -3.75
C HIS A 53 -33.77 -11.49 -3.02
N LEU A 54 -32.63 -11.86 -3.62
CA LEU A 54 -31.79 -12.96 -3.13
C LEU A 54 -31.23 -12.72 -1.73
N PHE A 55 -31.04 -11.44 -1.38
CA PHE A 55 -30.51 -11.03 -0.09
C PHE A 55 -31.54 -10.20 0.66
N SER A 56 -31.77 -10.56 1.92
CA SER A 56 -32.62 -9.83 2.85
C SER A 56 -31.81 -9.28 4.01
N ASP A 57 -32.21 -8.09 4.50
CA ASP A 57 -31.49 -7.41 5.58
C ASP A 57 -31.56 -8.14 6.94
N ASN A 58 -32.45 -9.11 7.10
CA ASN A 58 -32.70 -9.83 8.36
C ASN A 58 -32.19 -11.28 8.34
N GLU A 59 -31.42 -11.69 7.33
CA GLU A 59 -30.90 -13.05 7.21
C GLU A 59 -29.51 -13.21 7.82
N GLU A 60 -29.22 -14.40 8.33
CA GLU A 60 -27.85 -14.76 8.73
C GLU A 60 -27.07 -15.37 7.57
N ILE A 61 -25.75 -15.26 7.60
CA ILE A 61 -24.87 -15.86 6.58
C ILE A 61 -25.05 -17.39 6.44
N ASN A 62 -25.57 -18.05 7.48
CA ASN A 62 -25.84 -19.48 7.50
C ASN A 62 -27.10 -19.87 6.70
N GLU A 63 -28.03 -18.93 6.51
CA GLU A 63 -29.30 -19.17 5.82
C GLU A 63 -29.16 -19.09 4.30
N VAL A 64 -28.10 -18.43 3.82
CA VAL A 64 -27.78 -18.31 2.39
C VAL A 64 -27.22 -19.63 1.85
N SER A 65 -27.66 -20.03 0.65
CA SER A 65 -27.14 -21.24 0.01
C SER A 65 -25.69 -21.07 -0.46
N THR A 66 -24.95 -22.17 -0.52
CA THR A 66 -23.51 -22.14 -0.87
C THR A 66 -23.25 -21.50 -2.23
N ASN A 67 -24.14 -21.67 -3.22
CA ASN A 67 -23.97 -21.11 -4.55
C ASN A 67 -24.25 -19.60 -4.59
N GLU A 68 -25.09 -19.09 -3.70
CA GLU A 68 -25.48 -17.67 -3.66
C GLU A 68 -24.43 -16.82 -2.94
N LEU A 69 -23.65 -17.41 -2.03
CA LEU A 69 -22.55 -16.74 -1.33
C LEU A 69 -21.54 -16.10 -2.30
N ARG A 70 -21.36 -16.66 -3.50
CA ARG A 70 -20.48 -16.08 -4.53
C ARG A 70 -20.89 -14.66 -4.93
N TYR A 71 -22.18 -14.34 -4.87
CA TYR A 71 -22.72 -13.05 -5.33
C TYR A 71 -22.55 -11.94 -4.29
N PHE A 72 -22.16 -12.23 -3.05
CA PHE A 72 -21.82 -11.19 -2.06
C PHE A 72 -20.71 -10.26 -2.59
N ILE A 73 -19.78 -10.81 -3.35
CA ILE A 73 -18.61 -10.10 -3.87
C ILE A 73 -18.96 -9.22 -5.08
N LEU A 74 -20.19 -9.31 -5.62
CA LEU A 74 -20.65 -8.56 -6.80
C LEU A 74 -20.39 -7.05 -6.66
N TYR A 75 -20.83 -6.44 -5.55
CA TYR A 75 -20.61 -5.02 -5.32
C TYR A 75 -19.13 -4.65 -5.19
N ALA A 76 -18.32 -5.51 -4.56
CA ALA A 76 -16.88 -5.30 -4.46
C ALA A 76 -16.19 -5.36 -5.84
N LEU A 77 -16.60 -6.28 -6.72
CA LEU A 77 -16.09 -6.36 -8.09
C LEU A 77 -16.43 -5.13 -8.91
N ILE A 78 -17.66 -4.61 -8.78
CA ILE A 78 -18.04 -3.37 -9.47
C ILE A 78 -17.16 -2.22 -9.00
N GLY A 79 -16.97 -2.08 -7.68
CA GLY A 79 -16.08 -1.06 -7.10
C GLY A 79 -14.65 -1.17 -7.62
N TRP A 80 -14.11 -2.39 -7.63
CA TRP A 80 -12.77 -2.70 -8.14
C TRP A 80 -12.61 -2.35 -9.63
N LEU A 81 -13.61 -2.64 -10.47
CA LEU A 81 -13.55 -2.27 -11.89
C LEU A 81 -13.52 -0.75 -12.09
N TYR A 82 -14.28 0.01 -11.30
CA TYR A 82 -14.24 1.47 -11.34
C TYR A 82 -12.89 2.02 -10.86
N GLU A 83 -12.28 1.40 -9.86
CA GLU A 83 -10.95 1.74 -9.37
C GLU A 83 -9.85 1.50 -10.42
N TYR A 84 -9.90 0.38 -11.15
CA TYR A 84 -8.87 0.03 -12.13
C TYR A 84 -9.06 0.70 -13.50
N ARG A 85 -10.22 1.33 -13.74
CA ARG A 85 -10.50 1.99 -15.01
C ARG A 85 -9.65 3.24 -15.21
N SER A 86 -8.79 3.21 -16.24
CA SER A 86 -8.03 4.40 -16.67
C SER A 86 -8.95 5.35 -17.45
N SER A 87 -9.26 6.51 -16.87
CA SER A 87 -10.19 7.52 -17.43
C SER A 87 -9.61 8.93 -17.36
N ASN A 88 -10.23 9.88 -18.08
CA ASN A 88 -9.87 11.30 -18.03
C ASN A 88 -9.96 11.85 -16.60
N ARG A 89 -9.19 12.87 -16.24
CA ARG A 89 -9.12 13.43 -14.87
C ARG A 89 -10.49 13.77 -14.25
N GLU A 90 -11.40 14.34 -15.04
CA GLU A 90 -12.76 14.66 -14.56
C GLU A 90 -13.63 13.42 -14.40
N GLN A 91 -13.51 12.47 -15.31
CA GLN A 91 -14.21 11.18 -15.24
C GLN A 91 -13.68 10.31 -14.10
N ARG A 92 -12.38 10.39 -13.81
CA ARG A 92 -11.72 9.69 -12.71
C ARG A 92 -12.34 10.05 -11.37
N LEU A 93 -12.61 11.34 -11.13
CA LEU A 93 -13.27 11.77 -9.90
C LEU A 93 -14.66 11.13 -9.75
N ASN A 94 -15.45 11.08 -10.82
CA ASN A 94 -16.75 10.42 -10.82
C ASN A 94 -16.62 8.90 -10.62
N ASP A 95 -15.63 8.27 -11.25
CA ASP A 95 -15.36 6.83 -11.12
C ASP A 95 -14.96 6.47 -9.70
N ILE A 96 -14.12 7.28 -9.05
CA ILE A 96 -13.74 7.07 -7.65
C ILE A 96 -14.96 7.19 -6.73
N HIS A 97 -15.82 8.18 -6.92
CA HIS A 97 -17.05 8.30 -6.13
C HIS A 97 -17.98 7.09 -6.33
N LEU A 98 -18.11 6.61 -7.56
CA LEU A 98 -18.87 5.39 -7.86
C LEU A 98 -18.23 4.18 -7.17
N ALA A 99 -16.91 4.00 -7.27
CA ALA A 99 -16.18 2.91 -6.61
C ALA A 99 -16.44 2.90 -5.10
N ILE A 100 -16.28 4.05 -4.43
CA ILE A 100 -16.55 4.19 -2.99
C ILE A 100 -18.01 3.84 -2.68
N SER A 101 -18.97 4.28 -3.51
CA SER A 101 -20.39 3.97 -3.28
C SER A 101 -20.68 2.46 -3.33
N TYR A 102 -20.06 1.73 -4.25
CA TYR A 102 -20.20 0.28 -4.36
C TYR A 102 -19.46 -0.47 -3.25
N PHE A 103 -18.28 -0.01 -2.84
CA PHE A 103 -17.60 -0.59 -1.67
C PHE A 103 -18.38 -0.38 -0.38
N ILE A 104 -19.03 0.78 -0.21
CA ILE A 104 -19.92 1.01 0.94
C ILE A 104 -21.13 0.08 0.89
N LYS A 105 -21.79 -0.09 -0.27
CA LYS A 105 -22.88 -1.07 -0.45
C LYS A 105 -22.44 -2.48 -0.06
N TYR A 106 -21.26 -2.91 -0.49
CA TYR A 106 -20.68 -4.21 -0.13
C TYR A 106 -20.49 -4.37 1.39
N LEU A 107 -19.91 -3.37 2.05
CA LEU A 107 -19.69 -3.41 3.50
C LEU A 107 -21.01 -3.35 4.29
N GLN A 108 -22.02 -2.65 3.78
CA GLN A 108 -23.38 -2.65 4.34
C GLN A 108 -24.01 -4.03 4.24
N LEU A 109 -23.93 -4.69 3.08
CA LEU A 109 -24.38 -6.07 2.91
C LEU A 109 -23.68 -7.00 3.92
N CYS A 110 -22.35 -6.93 4.01
CA CYS A 110 -21.58 -7.75 4.96
C CYS A 110 -21.94 -7.47 6.42
N LYS A 111 -22.32 -6.23 6.76
CA LYS A 111 -22.77 -5.86 8.09
C LYS A 111 -24.13 -6.45 8.42
N ASN A 112 -25.09 -6.40 7.49
CA ASN A 112 -26.44 -6.93 7.70
C ASN A 112 -26.41 -8.44 7.99
N TYR A 113 -25.54 -9.17 7.28
CA TYR A 113 -25.32 -10.60 7.48
C TYR A 113 -24.36 -10.97 8.64
N GLY A 114 -23.95 -10.00 9.47
CA GLY A 114 -23.16 -10.24 10.68
C GLY A 114 -21.67 -10.57 10.47
N LEU A 115 -21.13 -10.39 9.25
CA LEU A 115 -19.71 -10.64 8.95
C LEU A 115 -18.80 -9.50 9.44
N ILE A 116 -19.37 -8.31 9.62
CA ILE A 116 -18.67 -7.10 10.04
C ILE A 116 -19.40 -6.45 11.21
N GLN A 117 -18.66 -6.09 12.25
CA GLN A 117 -19.22 -5.38 13.40
C GLN A 117 -19.33 -3.86 13.17
N HIS A 118 -18.36 -3.27 12.45
CA HIS A 118 -18.34 -1.85 12.13
C HIS A 118 -17.91 -1.62 10.69
N ILE A 119 -18.73 -0.90 9.92
CA ILE A 119 -18.26 -0.26 8.67
C ILE A 119 -17.21 0.78 9.08
N PRO A 120 -16.06 0.89 8.39
CA PRO A 120 -15.10 1.95 8.62
C PRO A 120 -15.82 3.29 8.51
N LYS A 121 -16.21 3.86 9.65
CA LYS A 121 -16.83 5.18 9.66
C LYS A 121 -15.79 6.19 9.22
N GLU A 122 -16.27 7.17 8.46
CA GLU A 122 -15.58 8.43 8.26
C GLU A 122 -15.05 8.90 9.61
N LYS A 123 -13.72 8.95 9.73
CA LYS A 123 -13.14 9.94 10.62
C LYS A 123 -13.38 11.26 9.90
N ASP A 124 -14.57 11.82 10.09
CA ASP A 124 -14.83 13.23 9.82
C ASP A 124 -13.86 14.01 10.69
N ASP A 125 -12.76 14.43 10.09
CA ASP A 125 -11.78 15.25 10.77
C ASP A 125 -11.20 16.21 9.73
N ASP A 126 -11.98 17.26 9.47
CA ASP A 126 -11.58 18.52 8.82
C ASP A 126 -10.32 19.17 9.49
N ASN A 127 -9.72 18.51 10.49
CA ASN A 127 -8.50 18.88 11.21
C ASN A 127 -7.30 17.94 10.97
N GLU A 128 -7.27 17.10 9.93
CA GLU A 128 -6.07 16.33 9.57
C GLU A 128 -4.97 17.15 8.84
N LYS A 129 -4.55 18.29 9.42
CA LYS A 129 -3.23 18.84 9.09
C LYS A 129 -2.18 18.04 9.85
N PHE A 130 -1.49 17.13 9.15
CA PHE A 130 -0.34 16.37 9.62
C PHE A 130 -0.59 15.49 10.86
N ARG A 131 -1.37 14.40 10.71
CA ARG A 131 -1.24 13.27 11.64
C ARG A 131 0.10 12.57 11.39
N LEU A 132 1.02 12.65 12.36
CA LEU A 132 2.18 11.76 12.39
C LEU A 132 1.67 10.34 12.67
N HIS A 133 1.95 9.40 11.78
CA HIS A 133 1.68 7.98 12.05
C HIS A 133 2.44 7.54 13.30
N THR A 134 1.69 7.03 14.27
CA THR A 134 2.24 6.54 15.53
C THR A 134 2.81 5.13 15.34
N SER A 135 3.61 4.65 16.31
CA SER A 135 4.06 3.25 16.33
C SER A 135 2.89 2.27 16.31
N GLU A 136 1.76 2.66 16.92
CA GLU A 136 0.52 1.87 17.00
C GLU A 136 -0.16 1.75 15.62
N ASP A 137 -0.20 2.81 14.83
CA ASP A 137 -0.71 2.78 13.44
C ASP A 137 0.11 1.83 12.56
N ARG A 138 1.44 1.80 12.76
CA ARG A 138 2.31 0.86 12.05
C ARG A 138 2.02 -0.58 12.45
N GLN A 139 1.84 -0.85 13.75
CA GLN A 139 1.60 -2.19 14.24
C GLN A 139 0.24 -2.74 13.76
N THR A 140 -0.80 -1.90 13.76
CA THR A 140 -2.13 -2.29 13.23
C THR A 140 -2.08 -2.57 11.73
N LYS A 141 -1.35 -1.77 10.93
CA LYS A 141 -1.14 -2.05 9.49
C LYS A 141 -0.40 -3.38 9.27
N ILE A 142 0.60 -3.69 10.09
CA ILE A 142 1.32 -4.97 10.03
C ILE A 142 0.38 -6.13 10.37
N GLN A 143 -0.47 -5.99 11.39
CA GLN A 143 -1.45 -7.00 11.76
C GLN A 143 -2.47 -7.24 10.64
N LYS A 144 -3.07 -6.18 10.09
CA LYS A 144 -3.99 -6.27 8.94
C LYS A 144 -3.37 -6.99 7.75
N LEU A 145 -2.12 -6.65 7.40
CA LEU A 145 -1.41 -7.29 6.30
C LEU A 145 -1.16 -8.77 6.56
N LYS A 146 -0.78 -9.14 7.79
CA LYS A 146 -0.60 -10.55 8.19
C LYS A 146 -1.93 -11.32 8.09
N GLU A 147 -3.03 -10.78 8.60
CA GLU A 147 -4.36 -11.38 8.51
C GLU A 147 -4.77 -11.62 7.05
N LYS A 148 -4.64 -10.60 6.19
CA LYS A 148 -4.94 -10.70 4.76
C LYS A 148 -4.12 -11.79 4.07
N LYS A 149 -2.83 -11.89 4.38
CA LYS A 149 -1.95 -12.92 3.84
C LYS A 149 -2.32 -14.33 4.32
N LEU A 150 -2.77 -14.47 5.57
CA LEU A 150 -3.27 -15.75 6.08
C LEU A 150 -4.56 -16.18 5.36
N LEU A 151 -5.49 -15.25 5.14
CA LEU A 151 -6.71 -15.49 4.35
C LEU A 151 -6.37 -15.91 2.91
N GLU A 152 -5.42 -15.22 2.26
CA GLU A 152 -4.99 -15.58 0.91
C GLU A 152 -4.39 -16.99 0.83
N GLN A 153 -3.56 -17.37 1.80
CA GLN A 153 -3.02 -18.73 1.90
C GLN A 153 -4.12 -19.77 2.16
N SER A 154 -5.11 -19.44 2.99
CA SER A 154 -6.28 -20.28 3.26
C SER A 154 -7.09 -20.50 1.98
N ILE A 155 -7.45 -19.43 1.27
CA ILE A 155 -8.16 -19.47 -0.01
C ILE A 155 -7.40 -20.32 -1.03
N LYS A 156 -6.08 -20.16 -1.14
CA LYS A 156 -5.28 -20.96 -2.08
C LYS A 156 -5.36 -22.46 -1.78
N LYS A 157 -5.21 -22.86 -0.51
CA LYS A 157 -5.34 -24.26 -0.09
C LYS A 157 -6.74 -24.80 -0.34
N LEU A 158 -7.77 -24.04 0.01
CA LEU A 158 -9.16 -24.43 -0.21
C LEU A 158 -9.45 -24.58 -1.72
N ARG A 159 -8.92 -23.68 -2.56
CA ARG A 159 -9.06 -23.77 -4.02
C ARG A 159 -8.42 -25.05 -4.57
N GLU A 160 -7.22 -25.40 -4.10
CA GLU A 160 -6.55 -26.66 -4.45
C GLU A 160 -7.35 -27.90 -4.00
N MET A 161 -7.97 -27.85 -2.82
CA MET A 161 -8.83 -28.93 -2.31
C MET A 161 -10.11 -29.08 -3.13
N THR A 162 -10.77 -27.98 -3.49
CA THR A 162 -12.00 -27.99 -4.30
C THR A 162 -11.79 -28.58 -5.69
N TYR A 163 -10.61 -28.40 -6.31
CA TYR A 163 -10.30 -29.03 -7.60
C TYR A 163 -10.23 -30.57 -7.50
N ASN A 164 -9.81 -31.09 -6.35
CA ASN A 164 -9.63 -32.53 -6.14
C ASN A 164 -10.89 -33.19 -5.55
N HIS A 165 -11.68 -32.45 -4.77
CA HIS A 165 -12.88 -32.95 -4.11
C HIS A 165 -13.99 -31.88 -4.12
N VAL A 166 -15.14 -32.24 -4.68
CA VAL A 166 -16.30 -31.34 -4.82
C VAL A 166 -17.20 -31.53 -3.59
N ASP A 167 -16.70 -31.21 -2.41
CA ASP A 167 -17.52 -31.12 -1.20
C ASP A 167 -18.11 -29.72 -1.08
N ASP A 168 -19.42 -29.65 -0.85
CA ASP A 168 -20.14 -28.38 -0.74
C ASP A 168 -19.75 -27.62 0.53
N GLU A 169 -19.30 -28.31 1.58
CA GLU A 169 -18.78 -27.68 2.81
C GLU A 169 -17.48 -26.91 2.51
N ILE A 170 -16.57 -27.52 1.75
CA ILE A 170 -15.30 -26.89 1.35
C ILE A 170 -15.56 -25.67 0.44
N LYS A 171 -16.53 -25.76 -0.48
CA LYS A 171 -16.93 -24.61 -1.31
C LYS A 171 -17.51 -23.48 -0.47
N ARG A 172 -18.37 -23.80 0.51
CA ARG A 172 -18.95 -22.81 1.41
C ARG A 172 -17.85 -22.08 2.18
N GLN A 173 -16.90 -22.84 2.73
CA GLN A 173 -15.74 -22.29 3.42
C GLN A 173 -14.90 -21.40 2.49
N LEU A 174 -14.67 -21.83 1.25
CA LEU A 174 -13.95 -21.03 0.25
C LEU A 174 -14.61 -19.67 0.02
N TYR A 175 -15.93 -19.64 -0.21
CA TYR A 175 -16.65 -18.38 -0.45
C TYR A 175 -16.65 -17.47 0.77
N ILE A 176 -16.83 -18.02 1.97
CA ILE A 176 -16.78 -17.22 3.21
C ILE A 176 -15.39 -16.60 3.41
N GLU A 177 -14.31 -17.36 3.20
CA GLU A 177 -12.94 -16.84 3.31
C GLU A 177 -12.66 -15.78 2.25
N GLN A 178 -13.20 -15.95 1.04
CA GLN A 178 -13.11 -14.96 -0.04
C GLN A 178 -13.85 -13.66 0.31
N ILE A 179 -15.05 -13.75 0.88
CA ILE A 179 -15.81 -12.60 1.37
C ILE A 179 -14.99 -11.87 2.46
N LYS A 180 -14.45 -12.58 3.45
CA LYS A 180 -13.60 -11.97 4.49
C LYS A 180 -12.38 -11.26 3.92
N TRP A 181 -11.74 -11.84 2.91
CA TRP A 181 -10.59 -11.23 2.25
C TRP A 181 -11.00 -9.92 1.54
N TRP A 182 -12.12 -9.94 0.81
CA TRP A 182 -12.65 -8.75 0.14
C TRP A 182 -13.07 -7.66 1.12
N ILE A 183 -13.60 -8.00 2.29
CA ILE A 183 -13.86 -7.04 3.36
C ILE A 183 -12.57 -6.29 3.71
N LYS A 184 -11.48 -7.03 4.00
CA LYS A 184 -10.19 -6.39 4.34
C LYS A 184 -9.63 -5.56 3.18
N GLN A 185 -9.75 -6.05 1.96
CA GLN A 185 -9.32 -5.35 0.75
C GLN A 185 -10.08 -4.02 0.56
N THR A 186 -11.40 -4.06 0.59
CA THR A 186 -12.25 -2.87 0.38
C THR A 186 -12.09 -1.81 1.47
N GLU A 187 -11.77 -2.19 2.73
CA GLU A 187 -11.40 -1.23 3.76
C GLU A 187 -10.17 -0.41 3.40
N ASP A 188 -9.13 -1.07 2.86
CA ASP A 188 -7.89 -0.44 2.44
C ASP A 188 -8.13 0.42 1.19
N ASP A 189 -8.85 -0.11 0.19
CA ASP A 189 -9.14 0.59 -1.08
C ASP A 189 -9.95 1.87 -0.86
N ILE A 190 -10.93 1.88 0.06
CA ILE A 190 -11.68 3.10 0.41
C ILE A 190 -10.74 4.20 0.94
N ILE A 191 -9.72 3.83 1.73
CA ILE A 191 -8.75 4.80 2.26
C ILE A 191 -7.89 5.36 1.13
N GLU A 192 -7.38 4.49 0.25
CA GLU A 192 -6.54 4.88 -0.88
C GLU A 192 -7.29 5.80 -1.86
N LEU A 193 -8.54 5.45 -2.19
CA LEU A 193 -9.41 6.25 -3.04
C LEU A 193 -9.76 7.62 -2.44
N LYS A 194 -9.98 7.68 -1.12
CA LYS A 194 -10.22 8.95 -0.42
C LYS A 194 -8.99 9.85 -0.45
N ASP A 195 -7.80 9.29 -0.27
CA ASP A 195 -6.56 10.05 -0.38
C ASP A 195 -6.31 10.52 -1.82
N GLU A 196 -6.68 9.72 -2.83
CA GLU A 196 -6.68 10.15 -4.24
C GLU A 196 -7.62 11.34 -4.48
N ILE A 197 -8.84 11.33 -3.93
CA ILE A 197 -9.77 12.47 -4.00
C ILE A 197 -9.13 13.73 -3.42
N LYS A 198 -8.51 13.64 -2.23
CA LYS A 198 -7.82 14.76 -1.59
C LYS A 198 -6.70 15.31 -2.48
N LEU A 199 -5.92 14.43 -3.12
CA LEU A 199 -4.85 14.82 -4.04
C LEU A 199 -5.39 15.51 -5.30
N ILE A 200 -6.47 14.98 -5.89
CA ILE A 200 -7.11 15.59 -7.07
C ILE A 200 -7.68 16.97 -6.70
N GLN A 201 -8.33 17.10 -5.54
CA GLN A 201 -8.87 18.36 -5.06
C GLN A 201 -7.77 19.39 -4.79
N PHE A 202 -6.70 18.99 -4.10
CA PHE A 202 -5.54 19.86 -3.87
C PHE A 202 -4.87 20.32 -5.17
N SER A 203 -4.90 19.48 -6.22
CA SER A 203 -4.38 19.86 -7.54
C SER A 203 -5.25 20.87 -8.31
N LYS A 204 -6.53 21.05 -7.93
CA LYS A 204 -7.44 22.05 -8.53
C LYS A 204 -7.26 23.43 -7.92
N ASP A 205 -6.88 23.50 -6.66
CA ASP A 205 -6.51 24.76 -6.03
C ASP A 205 -5.20 25.23 -6.68
N PRO A 206 -5.19 26.36 -7.39
CA PRO A 206 -3.93 26.94 -7.82
C PRO A 206 -3.10 27.12 -6.56
N PHE A 207 -1.88 26.56 -6.51
CA PHE A 207 -0.85 27.09 -5.63
C PHE A 207 -0.97 28.61 -5.70
N PRO A 208 -1.05 29.35 -4.58
CA PRO A 208 -1.23 30.78 -4.61
C PRO A 208 -0.13 31.36 -5.49
N SER A 209 -0.48 31.59 -6.75
CA SER A 209 0.36 32.25 -7.70
C SER A 209 0.32 33.65 -7.18
N ASN A 210 1.42 34.06 -6.56
CA ASN A 210 1.62 35.38 -6.02
C ASN A 210 1.74 36.36 -7.22
N ASN A 211 0.70 36.41 -8.05
CA ASN A 211 0.56 37.20 -9.26
C ASN A 211 -0.07 38.56 -8.89
N ASN A 212 0.51 39.19 -7.87
CA ASN A 212 0.29 40.60 -7.55
C ASN A 212 1.63 41.26 -7.23
N ASN A 213 2.59 41.18 -8.17
CA ASN A 213 3.69 42.12 -8.24
C ASN A 213 4.01 42.41 -9.71
N THR A 214 3.27 43.35 -10.28
CA THR A 214 3.83 44.25 -11.31
C THR A 214 4.90 45.11 -10.64
N VAL A 215 6.07 44.53 -10.41
CA VAL A 215 7.29 45.28 -10.09
C VAL A 215 8.28 44.96 -11.19
N THR A 216 8.58 45.99 -11.96
CA THR A 216 9.66 46.09 -12.95
C THR A 216 10.93 45.35 -12.50
N PRO A 217 11.62 44.62 -13.38
CA PRO A 217 12.79 43.85 -13.00
C PRO A 217 14.00 44.78 -12.86
N THR A 218 14.21 45.30 -11.66
CA THR A 218 15.49 45.89 -11.29
C THR A 218 15.97 45.21 -10.01
N SER A 219 17.22 44.75 -10.04
CA SER A 219 17.98 44.16 -8.93
C SER A 219 17.88 42.63 -8.74
N THR A 220 18.80 41.97 -9.44
CA THR A 220 19.63 40.85 -8.97
C THR A 220 19.52 40.48 -7.49
N ASN A 221 18.90 39.35 -7.19
CA ASN A 221 19.30 38.43 -6.11
C ASN A 221 18.66 37.06 -6.37
N LYS A 222 19.18 36.34 -7.37
CA LYS A 222 18.96 34.90 -7.48
C LYS A 222 19.85 34.25 -6.43
N LEU A 223 19.27 33.58 -5.43
CA LEU A 223 20.01 32.64 -4.60
C LEU A 223 20.54 31.53 -5.53
N PRO A 224 21.85 31.21 -5.52
CA PRO A 224 22.38 30.15 -6.36
C PRO A 224 21.85 28.80 -5.88
N ILE A 225 20.97 28.20 -6.66
CA ILE A 225 20.64 26.77 -6.55
C ILE A 225 21.60 26.03 -7.48
N ASP A 226 22.90 26.10 -7.18
CA ASP A 226 23.95 25.33 -7.86
C ASP A 226 24.74 24.57 -6.79
N GLY A 227 24.15 23.48 -6.31
CA GLY A 227 24.80 22.53 -5.42
C GLY A 227 24.00 21.24 -5.35
N PRO A 228 24.64 20.06 -5.21
CA PRO A 228 23.92 18.81 -5.02
C PRO A 228 23.06 18.90 -3.75
N PHE A 229 21.76 18.66 -3.89
CA PHE A 229 20.86 18.58 -2.73
C PHE A 229 21.31 17.39 -1.86
N THR A 230 21.60 17.66 -0.59
CA THR A 230 21.88 16.61 0.39
C THR A 230 20.60 16.33 1.16
N LEU A 231 20.19 15.06 1.20
CA LEU A 231 19.09 14.62 2.05
C LEU A 231 19.58 14.67 3.51
N VAL A 232 19.16 15.69 4.24
CA VAL A 232 19.48 15.86 5.67
C VAL A 232 18.55 14.95 6.48
N THR A 233 19.12 13.97 7.19
CA THR A 233 18.35 13.10 8.09
C THR A 233 17.85 13.91 9.29
N THR A 234 16.78 13.46 9.95
CA THR A 234 16.30 14.08 11.22
C THR A 234 17.38 14.16 12.29
N LYS A 235 18.30 13.18 12.35
CA LYS A 235 19.49 13.22 13.21
C LYS A 235 20.45 14.35 12.84
N ASP A 236 20.73 14.51 11.54
CA ASP A 236 21.64 15.55 11.05
C ASP A 236 21.08 16.96 11.30
N ARG A 237 19.76 17.11 11.29
CA ARG A 237 19.06 18.36 11.62
C ARG A 237 19.19 18.73 13.09
N LEU A 238 19.07 17.76 14.01
CA LEU A 238 19.29 17.97 15.44
C LEU A 238 20.74 18.32 15.76
N TYR A 239 21.71 17.68 15.10
CA TYR A 239 23.12 18.06 15.22
C TYR A 239 23.39 19.48 14.70
N LYS A 240 22.73 19.88 13.61
CA LYS A 240 22.83 21.24 13.05
C LYS A 240 22.30 22.31 14.00
N GLU A 241 21.17 22.06 14.66
CA GLU A 241 20.59 22.97 15.66
C GLU A 241 21.43 23.02 16.94
N ALA A 242 21.93 21.87 17.40
CA ALA A 242 22.78 21.79 18.59
C ALA A 242 24.13 22.51 18.44
N VAL A 243 24.66 22.61 17.22
CA VAL A 243 25.96 23.27 16.93
C VAL A 243 25.76 24.62 16.20
N GLY A 244 24.55 25.19 16.25
CA GLY A 244 24.29 26.56 15.78
C GLY A 244 24.64 26.80 14.30
N GLY A 245 24.50 25.78 13.44
CA GLY A 245 24.82 25.90 12.00
C GLY A 245 26.30 26.06 11.65
N ALA A 246 27.21 26.08 12.62
CA ALA A 246 28.65 26.24 12.39
C ALA A 246 29.37 24.94 11.98
N ALA A 247 28.70 23.78 12.11
CA ALA A 247 29.29 22.46 11.84
C ALA A 247 29.35 22.06 10.36
N TYR A 248 28.73 22.82 9.45
CA TYR A 248 28.80 22.58 8.00
C TYR A 248 29.27 23.85 7.30
N PRO A 249 30.58 24.09 7.21
CA PRO A 249 31.08 25.07 6.25
C PRO A 249 30.66 24.59 4.85
N SER A 250 29.84 25.40 4.16
CA SER A 250 29.35 25.11 2.80
C SER A 250 30.46 25.09 1.74
N LEU A 251 31.70 25.36 2.16
CA LEU A 251 32.88 25.41 1.33
C LEU A 251 34.00 24.62 2.03
N PRO A 252 34.71 23.72 1.33
CA PRO A 252 35.88 23.06 1.87
C PRO A 252 36.92 24.13 2.24
N THR A 253 37.21 24.28 3.53
CA THR A 253 38.17 25.28 4.03
C THR A 253 39.61 24.78 3.98
N MET A 254 39.84 23.55 3.55
CA MET A 254 41.13 22.89 3.59
C MET A 254 41.36 22.10 2.30
N THR A 255 42.61 22.09 1.83
CA THR A 255 42.99 21.31 0.64
C THR A 255 43.10 19.81 0.98
N ILE A 256 43.03 18.95 -0.05
CA ILE A 256 43.12 17.49 0.14
C ILE A 256 44.45 17.09 0.81
N GLN A 257 45.56 17.71 0.40
CA GLN A 257 46.88 17.49 1.02
C GLN A 257 46.85 17.81 2.52
N GLU A 258 46.35 19.00 2.85
CA GLU A 258 46.32 19.55 4.20
C GLU A 258 45.42 18.71 5.12
N PHE A 259 44.38 18.05 4.58
CA PHE A 259 43.58 17.05 5.28
C PHE A 259 44.36 15.79 5.69
N TYR A 260 45.20 15.26 4.80
CA TYR A 260 46.01 14.07 5.12
C TYR A 260 47.10 14.38 6.14
N ASP A 261 47.69 15.59 6.07
CA ASP A 261 48.67 16.07 7.05
C ASP A 261 48.05 16.25 8.44
N ASP A 262 46.79 16.72 8.50
CA ASP A 262 46.06 16.88 9.76
C ASP A 262 45.64 15.54 10.36
N LEU A 263 45.23 14.58 9.52
CA LEU A 263 44.91 13.21 9.93
C LEU A 263 46.14 12.49 10.51
N THR A 264 47.29 12.59 9.86
CA THR A 264 48.55 11.97 10.34
C THR A 264 49.04 12.62 11.64
N LYS A 265 48.85 13.93 11.83
CA LYS A 265 49.10 14.61 13.11
C LYS A 265 48.15 14.18 14.22
N ARG A 266 46.86 14.02 13.94
CA ARG A 266 45.88 13.58 14.96
C ARG A 266 46.11 12.13 15.38
N GLN A 267 46.46 11.27 14.43
CA GLN A 267 46.72 9.86 14.67
C GLN A 267 48.01 9.65 15.49
N SER A 268 48.97 10.56 15.39
CA SER A 268 50.22 10.52 16.18
C SER A 268 50.09 11.15 17.58
N GLN A 269 49.00 11.86 17.90
CA GLN A 269 48.81 12.56 19.18
C GLN A 269 47.78 11.89 20.13
N GLN A 270 47.14 10.79 19.74
CA GLN A 270 46.21 10.07 20.61
C GLN A 270 46.93 8.91 21.33
N PRO A 271 47.23 9.01 22.64
CA PRO A 271 47.60 7.84 23.42
C PRO A 271 46.37 6.93 23.52
N VAL A 272 46.50 5.69 23.06
CA VAL A 272 45.42 4.68 23.15
C VAL A 272 45.14 4.42 24.64
N PRO A 273 43.95 4.79 25.18
CA PRO A 273 43.60 4.38 26.54
C PRO A 273 43.33 2.87 26.54
N PRO A 274 43.77 2.11 27.56
CA PRO A 274 43.43 0.70 27.66
C PRO A 274 41.91 0.53 27.74
N PRO A 275 41.35 -0.50 27.09
CA PRO A 275 39.91 -0.71 27.04
C PRO A 275 39.36 -0.90 28.46
N LYS A 276 38.41 -0.05 28.86
CA LYS A 276 37.61 -0.27 30.06
C LYS A 276 36.64 -1.43 29.78
N PRO A 277 36.63 -2.51 30.59
CA PRO A 277 35.65 -3.57 30.42
C PRO A 277 34.25 -3.01 30.70
N VAL A 278 33.40 -3.01 29.67
CA VAL A 278 31.98 -2.74 29.80
C VAL A 278 31.33 -4.03 30.33
N PRO A 279 30.56 -4.01 31.43
CA PRO A 279 29.84 -5.19 31.89
C PRO A 279 28.79 -5.55 30.84
N LEU A 280 28.98 -6.68 30.17
CA LEU A 280 28.01 -7.26 29.25
C LEU A 280 26.92 -7.92 30.10
N SER A 281 25.66 -7.50 29.98
CA SER A 281 24.55 -8.10 30.70
C SER A 281 24.32 -9.55 30.25
N GLU A 282 23.87 -10.43 31.15
CA GLU A 282 23.64 -11.86 30.89
C GLU A 282 22.66 -12.10 29.72
N GLU A 283 21.76 -11.16 29.44
CA GLU A 283 20.86 -11.21 28.26
C GLU A 283 21.61 -11.11 26.93
N HIS A 284 22.68 -10.31 26.84
CA HIS A 284 23.50 -10.22 25.62
C HIS A 284 24.35 -11.48 25.39
N LEU A 285 24.74 -12.19 26.45
CA LEU A 285 25.46 -13.46 26.33
C LEU A 285 24.56 -14.56 25.78
N ASN A 286 23.29 -14.61 26.21
CA ASN A 286 22.33 -15.60 25.74
C ASN A 286 21.94 -15.39 24.27
N GLU A 287 21.81 -14.15 23.80
CA GLU A 287 21.55 -13.85 22.37
C GLU A 287 22.72 -14.26 21.45
N ILE A 288 23.97 -14.17 21.94
CA ILE A 288 25.16 -14.56 21.18
C ILE A 288 25.29 -16.09 21.09
N ASP A 289 24.82 -16.82 22.10
CA ASP A 289 24.87 -18.29 22.15
C ASP A 289 23.70 -18.99 21.44
N ASP A 290 22.70 -18.25 20.96
CA ASP A 290 21.62 -18.82 20.17
C ASP A 290 22.14 -19.41 18.85
N PRO A 291 21.86 -20.69 18.52
CA PRO A 291 22.39 -21.34 17.33
C PRO A 291 21.93 -20.67 16.03
N ILE A 292 20.75 -20.05 16.04
CA ILE A 292 20.20 -19.29 14.93
C ILE A 292 20.98 -17.98 14.72
N HIS A 293 21.36 -17.30 15.82
CA HIS A 293 22.11 -16.06 15.75
C HIS A 293 23.51 -16.29 15.17
N ARG A 294 24.20 -17.35 15.62
CA ARG A 294 25.50 -17.77 15.05
C ARG A 294 25.42 -18.08 13.57
N GLN A 295 24.40 -18.83 13.14
CA GLN A 295 24.20 -19.15 11.73
C GLN A 295 23.99 -17.87 10.89
N ASN A 296 23.20 -16.92 11.38
CA ASN A 296 22.97 -15.65 10.69
C ASN A 296 24.24 -14.79 10.60
N ILE A 297 25.09 -14.79 11.63
CA ILE A 297 26.39 -14.12 11.59
C ILE A 297 27.28 -14.73 10.51
N HIS A 298 27.41 -16.06 10.47
CA HIS A 298 28.21 -16.75 9.45
C HIS A 298 27.71 -16.46 8.03
N LEU A 299 26.40 -16.51 7.81
CA LEU A 299 25.78 -16.18 6.52
C LEU A 299 26.05 -14.72 6.09
N MET A 300 26.06 -13.79 7.05
CA MET A 300 26.38 -12.39 6.77
C MET A 300 27.86 -12.15 6.47
N ASP A 301 28.75 -12.96 7.02
CA ASP A 301 30.19 -12.88 6.75
C ASP A 301 30.49 -13.42 5.35
N GLU A 302 29.98 -14.61 5.02
CA GLU A 302 30.11 -15.25 3.71
C GLU A 302 29.52 -14.36 2.59
N TYR A 303 28.36 -13.74 2.84
CA TYR A 303 27.77 -12.79 1.89
C TYR A 303 28.66 -11.57 1.65
N LYS A 304 29.35 -11.04 2.66
CA LYS A 304 30.22 -9.85 2.51
C LYS A 304 31.51 -10.18 1.78
N ASP A 305 32.04 -11.38 1.96
CA ASP A 305 33.20 -11.87 1.22
C ASP A 305 32.89 -11.99 -0.27
N ASP A 306 31.70 -12.49 -0.61
CA ASP A 306 31.21 -12.57 -2.01
C ASP A 306 30.76 -11.23 -2.59
N ASN A 307 30.39 -10.25 -1.75
CA ASN A 307 29.85 -8.96 -2.17
C ASN A 307 30.73 -7.79 -1.65
N PRO A 308 31.88 -7.54 -2.29
CA PRO A 308 32.74 -6.43 -1.92
C PRO A 308 31.98 -5.10 -2.06
N ARG A 309 32.25 -4.17 -1.15
CA ARG A 309 31.61 -2.84 -1.15
C ARG A 309 31.76 -2.19 -2.53
N GLY A 310 30.63 -1.86 -3.16
CA GLY A 310 30.57 -1.26 -4.49
C GLY A 310 30.29 -2.23 -5.65
N SER A 311 30.05 -3.52 -5.39
CA SER A 311 29.66 -4.52 -6.41
C SER A 311 28.37 -4.15 -7.17
N GLY A 312 27.38 -3.56 -6.49
CA GLY A 312 26.06 -3.27 -7.05
C GLY A 312 25.97 -2.05 -7.99
N ASN A 313 26.97 -1.16 -8.03
CA ASN A 313 26.89 0.11 -8.75
C ASN A 313 27.72 0.14 -10.05
N ARG A 314 27.95 -1.03 -10.67
CA ARG A 314 28.79 -1.20 -11.87
C ARG A 314 28.04 -1.09 -13.21
N TYR A 315 26.71 -1.02 -13.20
CA TYR A 315 25.89 -1.08 -14.43
C TYR A 315 25.81 0.23 -15.23
N ASN A 316 26.27 1.37 -14.68
CA ASN A 316 26.22 2.68 -15.33
C ASN A 316 27.60 3.20 -15.77
N ARG A 317 28.56 2.30 -16.07
CA ARG A 317 29.85 2.65 -16.67
C ARG A 317 29.89 2.16 -18.12
N SER A 318 29.22 2.90 -19.00
CA SER A 318 29.39 2.86 -20.46
C SER A 318 29.09 4.24 -21.02
#